data_AF-E4TZU1-F1
#
_entry.id   AF-E4TZU1-F1
#
_cell.length_a   1.000
_cell.length_b   1.000
_cell.length_c   1.000
_cell.angle_alpha   90.00
_cell.angle_beta   90.00
_cell.angle_gamma   90.00
#
_symmetry.space_group_name_H-M   'P 1'
#
loop_
_entity.id
_entity.type
_entity.pdbx_description
1 polymer ?
#
loop_
_entity_poly.entity_id
_entity_poly.type
_entity_poly.pdbx_seq_one_letter_code
_entity_poly.pdbx_strand_id
1 'polypeptide(L)' 'MTEIITSEMGEIRRLIVETVAKRNTLKIEMEKWYESNTGRFSRTNELITVDSTLSELDSHYKRLWDYHNGSTRAS' A
#
# COMPACT_ATOMS: atom_id res chain seq x y z
N MET A 1 22.78 5.28 13.70
CA MET A 1 22.22 5.93 12.50
C MET A 1 20.75 6.12 12.77
N THR A 2 20.34 7.33 13.14
CA THR A 2 18.94 7.69 13.34
C THR A 2 18.31 7.90 11.97
N GLU A 3 17.56 6.91 11.50
CA GLU A 3 16.73 7.05 10.30
C GLU A 3 15.81 8.25 10.50
N ILE A 4 15.89 9.24 9.59
CA ILE A 4 14.99 10.40 9.65
C ILE A 4 13.62 9.93 9.14
N ILE A 5 12.82 9.37 10.05
CA ILE A 5 11.42 9.09 9.81
C ILE A 5 10.66 10.40 10.08
N THR A 6 10.35 11.14 9.03
CA THR A 6 9.48 12.32 9.14
C THR A 6 8.05 11.90 9.46
N SER A 7 7.24 12.84 10.01
CA SER A 7 5.82 12.61 10.25
C SER A 7 5.10 12.11 9.00
N GLU A 8 5.44 12.68 7.83
CA GLU A 8 4.92 12.28 6.51
C GLU A 8 5.23 10.81 6.17
N MET A 9 6.45 10.33 6.44
CA MET A 9 6.76 8.90 6.27
C MET A 9 5.95 8.00 7.21
N GLY A 10 5.75 8.45 8.45
CA GLY A 10 4.92 7.74 9.42
C GLY A 10 3.46 7.62 8.96
N GLU A 11 2.93 8.69 8.36
CA GLU A 11 1.59 8.71 7.77
C GLU A 11 1.49 7.81 6.54
N ILE A 12 2.44 7.89 5.60
CA ILE A 12 2.44 7.01 4.43
C ILE A 12 2.53 5.55 4.85
N ARG A 13 3.38 5.22 5.84
CA ARG A 13 3.47 3.87 6.38
C ARG A 13 2.13 3.40 6.97
N ARG A 14 1.42 4.25 7.71
CA ARG A 14 0.07 3.93 8.21
C ARG A 14 -0.89 3.69 7.06
N LEU A 15 -0.90 4.56 6.05
CA LEU A 15 -1.74 4.42 4.87
C LEU A 15 -1.45 3.13 4.10
N ILE A 16 -0.19 2.72 3.97
CA ILE A 16 0.20 1.44 3.39
C ILE A 16 -0.42 0.28 4.19
N VAL A 17 -0.29 0.29 5.51
CA VAL A 17 -0.85 -0.76 6.39
C VAL A 17 -2.37 -0.83 6.28
N GLU A 18 -3.06 0.32 6.28
CA GLU A 18 -4.51 0.37 6.10
C GLU A 18 -4.94 -0.13 4.72
N THR A 19 -4.20 0.22 3.68
CA THR A 19 -4.48 -0.20 2.30
C THR A 19 -4.24 -1.71 2.12
N VAL A 20 -3.20 -2.27 2.74
CA VAL A 20 -2.97 -3.72 2.80
C VAL A 20 -4.08 -4.43 3.56
N ALA A 21 -4.55 -3.87 4.68
CA ALA A 21 -5.66 -4.44 5.43
C ALA A 21 -6.94 -4.49 4.58
N LYS A 22 -7.26 -3.41 3.85
CA LYS A 22 -8.38 -3.39 2.89
C LYS A 22 -8.21 -4.43 1.78
N ARG A 23 -7.00 -4.56 1.21
CA ARG A 23 -6.68 -5.56 0.19
C ARG A 23 -6.92 -6.99 0.69
N ASN A 24 -6.49 -7.29 1.92
CA ASN A 24 -6.68 -8.61 2.52
C ASN A 24 -8.16 -8.89 2.77
N THR A 25 -8.92 -7.92 3.29
CA THR A 25 -10.38 -8.07 3.44
C THR A 25 -11.04 -8.36 2.09
N LEU A 26 -10.69 -7.63 1.04
CA LEU A 26 -11.22 -7.85 -0.31
C LEU A 26 -10.86 -9.22 -0.86
N LYS A 27 -9.63 -9.72 -0.61
CA LYS A 27 -9.24 -11.08 -0.99
C LYS A 27 -10.07 -12.13 -0.25
N ILE A 28 -10.28 -11.97 1.05
CA ILE A 28 -11.10 -12.89 1.84
C ILE A 28 -12.56 -12.87 1.34
N GLU A 29 -13.11 -11.69 1.07
CA GLU A 29 -14.45 -11.57 0.47
C GLU A 29 -14.51 -12.21 -0.92
N MET A 30 -13.46 -12.06 -1.72
CA MET A 30 -13.35 -12.69 -3.04
C MET A 30 -13.30 -14.22 -2.95
N GLU A 31 -12.48 -14.77 -2.05
CA GLU A 31 -12.40 -16.21 -1.80
C GLU A 31 -13.77 -16.76 -1.38
N LYS A 32 -14.40 -16.14 -0.37
CA LYS A 32 -15.76 -16.50 0.07
C LYS A 32 -16.80 -16.38 -1.03
N TRP A 33 -16.68 -15.37 -1.88
CA TRP A 33 -17.58 -15.19 -3.01
C TRP A 33 -17.45 -16.34 -4.01
N TYR A 34 -16.22 -16.73 -4.35
CA TYR A 34 -15.94 -17.82 -5.27
C TYR A 34 -16.29 -19.21 -4.71
N GLU A 35 -16.34 -19.38 -3.39
CA GLU A 35 -16.84 -20.62 -2.77
C GLU A 35 -18.32 -20.87 -3.07
N SER A 36 -19.13 -19.82 -3.20
CA SER A 36 -20.58 -19.92 -3.42
C SER A 36 -21.05 -19.47 -4.80
N ASN A 37 -20.21 -18.78 -5.58
CA ASN A 37 -20.59 -18.17 -6.84
C ASN A 37 -19.53 -18.43 -7.92
N THR A 38 -19.96 -18.69 -9.15
CA THR A 38 -19.10 -18.89 -10.32
C THR A 38 -18.96 -17.63 -11.20
N GLY A 39 -19.55 -16.51 -10.76
CA GLY A 39 -19.53 -15.23 -11.46
C GLY A 39 -18.29 -14.37 -11.15
N ARG A 40 -18.12 -13.28 -11.91
CA ARG A 40 -17.03 -12.33 -11.67
C ARG A 40 -17.28 -11.57 -10.37
N PHE A 41 -16.27 -11.50 -9.50
CA PHE A 41 -16.36 -10.77 -8.24
C PHE A 41 -16.56 -9.27 -8.49
N SER A 42 -17.66 -8.71 -7.98
CA SER A 42 -18.07 -7.32 -8.27
C SER A 42 -17.05 -6.28 -7.79
N ARG A 43 -16.29 -6.59 -6.73
CA ARG A 43 -15.26 -5.67 -6.18
C ARG A 43 -13.86 -5.93 -6.72
N THR A 44 -13.73 -6.62 -7.86
CA THR A 44 -12.44 -6.77 -8.55
C THR A 44 -11.81 -5.40 -8.85
N ASN A 45 -12.63 -4.42 -9.25
CA ASN A 45 -12.15 -3.06 -9.52
C ASN A 45 -11.62 -2.37 -8.25
N GLU A 46 -12.25 -2.63 -7.10
CA GLU A 46 -11.80 -2.13 -5.80
C GLU A 46 -10.43 -2.70 -5.42
N LEU A 47 -10.21 -3.99 -5.72
CA LEU A 47 -8.93 -4.66 -5.54
C LEU A 47 -7.83 -4.01 -6.41
N ILE A 48 -8.13 -3.68 -7.67
CA ILE A 48 -7.21 -2.99 -8.59
C ILE A 48 -6.87 -1.58 -8.09
N THR A 49 -7.87 -0.83 -7.61
CA THR A 49 -7.68 0.51 -7.05
C THR A 49 -6.79 0.46 -5.81
N VAL A 50 -7.03 -0.50 -4.92
CA VAL A 50 -6.25 -0.70 -3.69
C VAL A 50 -4.79 -1.08 -4.02
N ASP A 51 -4.57 -1.96 -5.01
CA ASP A 51 -3.23 -2.35 -5.44
C ASP A 51 -2.48 -1.18 -6.11
N SER A 52 -3.18 -0.38 -6.94
CA SER A 52 -2.65 0.86 -7.52
C SER A 52 -2.27 1.88 -6.46
N THR A 53 -3.15 2.09 -5.48
CA THR A 53 -2.90 2.99 -4.34
C THR A 53 -1.68 2.55 -3.53
N LEU A 54 -1.53 1.24 -3.31
CA LEU A 54 -0.34 0.68 -2.66
C LEU A 54 0.95 0.98 -3.43
N SER A 55 0.93 0.80 -4.75
CA SER A 55 2.09 1.09 -5.60
C SER A 55 2.46 2.58 -5.58
N GLU A 56 1.47 3.47 -5.55
CA GLU A 56 1.69 4.92 -5.44
C GLU A 56 2.24 5.31 -4.07
N LEU A 57 1.66 4.77 -2.98
CA LEU A 57 2.12 5.01 -1.62
C LEU A 57 3.55 4.49 -1.40
N ASP A 58 3.89 3.30 -1.92
CA ASP A 58 5.24 2.75 -1.83
C ASP A 58 6.25 3.60 -2.62
N SER A 59 5.89 4.02 -3.84
CA SER A 59 6.72 4.91 -4.64
C SER A 59 6.94 6.26 -3.95
N HIS A 60 5.91 6.80 -3.31
CA HIS A 60 5.98 8.06 -2.58
C HIS A 60 6.83 7.92 -1.32
N TYR A 61 6.65 6.83 -0.56
CA TYR A 61 7.48 6.49 0.60
C TYR A 61 8.96 6.40 0.21
N LYS A 62 9.26 5.67 -0.87
CA LYS A 62 10.62 5.50 -1.36
C LYS A 62 11.26 6.83 -1.80
N ARG A 63 10.50 7.70 -2.47
CA ARG A 63 10.99 9.04 -2.86
C ARG A 63 11.28 9.92 -1.66
N LEU A 64 10.39 9.95 -0.67
CA LEU A 64 10.63 10.68 0.58
C LEU A 64 11.84 10.09 1.32
N TRP A 65 11.96 8.76 1.33
CA TRP A 65 13.07 8.08 1.99
C TRP A 65 14.40 8.40 1.33
N ASP A 66 14.44 8.37 0.00
CA ASP A 66 15.60 8.78 -0.79
C ASP A 66 15.93 10.26 -0.61
N TYR A 67 14.93 11.14 -0.56
CA TYR A 67 15.13 12.56 -0.31
C TYR A 67 15.80 12.82 1.06
N HIS A 68 15.29 12.18 2.12
CA HIS A 68 15.77 12.38 3.49
C HIS A 68 17.05 11.59 3.84
N ASN A 69 17.20 10.36 3.35
CA ASN A 69 18.32 9.48 3.69
C ASN A 69 19.32 9.30 2.54
N GLY A 70 18.90 9.47 1.28
CA GLY A 70 19.77 9.39 0.09
C GLY A 70 20.68 10.62 -0.08
N SER A 71 20.27 11.80 0.38
CA SER A 71 21.11 13.02 0.41
C SER A 71 22.34 12.89 1.32
N THR A 72 22.37 11.92 2.26
CA THR A 72 23.54 11.62 3.11
C THR A 72 24.64 10.84 2.37
N ARG A 73 24.42 10.43 1.12
CA ARG A 73 25.35 9.58 0.36
C ARG A 73 26.17 10.30 -0.71
N ALA A 74 26.05 11.62 -0.83
CA ALA A 74 26.91 12.46 -1.66
C ALA A 74 27.82 13.31 -0.77
N SER A 75 28.99 12.78 -0.44
CA SER A 75 30.16 13.53 0.03
C SER A 75 31.27 13.37 -0.99
#